data_AF-M3YQS2-F1
#
_entry.id   AF-M3YQS2-F1
#
_cell.length_a   1.000
_cell.length_b   1.000
_cell.length_c   1.000
_cell.angle_alpha   90.00
_cell.angle_beta   90.00
_cell.angle_gamma   90.00
#
_symmetry.space_group_name_H-M   'P 1'
#
loop_
_entity.id
_entity.type
_entity.pdbx_description
1 polymer ?
#
loop_
_entity_poly.entity_id
_entity_poly.type
_entity_poly.pdbx_seq_one_letter_code
_entity_poly.pdbx_strand_id
1 'polypeptide(L)'
;MVSKRDPLSTKIRHFSITACLVPICSLYGAAVTTVEGVGSINTRLHPVQERIAKSHGTQCGFCTPGMVMSMYALLRNHQQPSEEQLLEALGGNLCRCTGYRPILAGGRTFCVESDGCPQKGTGKCCLDPGGNDASSLHRESDICTELFAEDEFQPLDPTQELIFPPELLRMAEKPEKQTLTFRGERVTWISPGTLKDLLELKAKHPEAPLISGNTSLEREITSRRRVRQREREKQAPAEQRARCGARSQDTEIMT
;
A
#
# COMPACT_ATOMS: atom_id res chain seq x y z
N MET A 1 3.15 2.76 -3.66
CA MET A 1 2.34 2.57 -4.89
C MET A 1 3.28 2.23 -6.03
N VAL A 2 2.87 1.35 -6.93
CA VAL A 2 3.56 1.08 -8.19
C VAL A 2 2.68 1.56 -9.34
N SER A 3 3.30 2.23 -10.30
CA SER A 3 2.67 2.63 -11.55
C SER A 3 3.36 1.92 -12.71
N LYS A 4 2.59 1.35 -13.62
CA LYS A 4 3.08 0.71 -14.85
C LYS A 4 2.18 1.08 -16.01
N ARG A 5 2.76 1.27 -17.20
CA ARG A 5 1.98 1.31 -18.44
C ARG A 5 1.52 -0.10 -18.77
N ASP A 6 0.24 -0.25 -19.07
CA ASP A 6 -0.31 -1.52 -19.53
C ASP A 6 0.31 -1.88 -20.90
N PRO A 7 0.83 -3.11 -21.10
CA PRO A 7 1.34 -3.52 -22.40
C PRO A 7 0.26 -3.59 -23.49
N LEU A 8 -1.00 -3.84 -23.10
CA LEU A 8 -2.13 -4.04 -24.03
C LEU A 8 -2.96 -2.77 -24.23
N SER A 9 -2.78 -1.74 -23.40
CA SER A 9 -3.53 -0.49 -23.49
C SER A 9 -2.62 0.73 -23.30
N THR A 10 -3.05 1.91 -23.74
CA THR A 10 -2.29 3.15 -23.51
C THR A 10 -2.44 3.67 -22.07
N LYS A 11 -3.18 2.96 -21.21
CA LYS A 11 -3.48 3.41 -19.85
C LYS A 11 -2.32 3.13 -18.89
N ILE A 12 -2.12 4.06 -17.97
CA ILE A 12 -1.24 3.86 -16.83
C ILE A 12 -2.08 3.24 -15.71
N ARG A 13 -1.60 2.15 -15.13
CA ARG A 13 -2.21 1.48 -13.99
C ARG A 13 -1.48 1.86 -12.72
N HIS A 14 -2.23 2.24 -11.69
CA HIS A 14 -1.73 2.55 -10.35
C HIS A 14 -2.24 1.51 -9.37
N PHE A 15 -1.37 0.89 -8.57
CA PHE A 15 -1.78 -0.08 -7.58
C PHE A 15 -0.89 -0.05 -6.33
N SER A 16 -1.46 -0.39 -5.18
CA SER A 16 -0.71 -0.56 -3.94
C SER A 16 -0.01 -1.91 -3.93
N ILE A 17 1.14 -1.98 -3.24
CA ILE A 17 1.91 -3.21 -3.05
C ILE A 17 2.48 -3.26 -1.64
N THR A 18 2.76 -4.47 -1.15
CA THR A 18 3.54 -4.69 0.07
C THR A 18 5.03 -4.77 -0.28
N ALA A 19 5.74 -3.64 -0.13
CA ALA A 19 7.12 -3.50 -0.60
C ALA A 19 8.09 -4.58 -0.06
N CYS A 20 7.84 -5.10 1.14
CA CYS A 20 8.64 -6.16 1.74
C CYS A 20 8.59 -7.51 0.99
N LEU A 21 7.61 -7.71 0.11
CA LEU A 21 7.46 -8.94 -0.69
C LEU A 21 7.85 -8.74 -2.15
N VAL A 22 8.14 -7.52 -2.59
CA VAL A 22 8.36 -7.22 -4.01
C VAL A 22 9.86 -7.16 -4.30
N PRO A 23 10.42 -8.12 -5.05
CA PRO A 23 11.82 -8.08 -5.45
C PRO A 23 12.06 -6.93 -6.43
N ILE A 24 13.15 -6.19 -6.25
CA ILE A 24 13.50 -5.05 -7.13
C ILE A 24 13.63 -5.46 -8.60
N CYS A 25 14.06 -6.70 -8.87
CA CYS A 25 14.19 -7.25 -10.23
C CYS A 25 12.85 -7.33 -10.98
N SER A 26 11.71 -7.35 -10.26
CA SER A 26 10.35 -7.36 -10.84
C SER A 26 9.81 -5.96 -11.20
N LEU A 27 10.55 -4.91 -10.83
CA LEU A 27 10.15 -3.51 -11.00
C LEU A 27 10.75 -2.85 -12.24
N TYR A 28 11.39 -3.62 -13.13
CA TYR A 28 11.83 -3.10 -14.42
C TYR A 28 10.68 -2.45 -15.19
N GLY A 29 10.89 -1.23 -15.69
CA GLY A 29 9.89 -0.45 -16.42
C GLY A 29 8.75 0.10 -15.54
N ALA A 30 8.88 0.09 -14.21
CA ALA A 30 7.86 0.58 -13.27
C ALA A 30 8.28 1.90 -12.61
N ALA A 31 7.30 2.69 -12.17
CA ALA A 31 7.52 3.82 -11.27
C ALA A 31 7.05 3.47 -9.85
N VAL A 32 7.93 3.66 -8.86
CA VAL A 32 7.60 3.49 -7.44
C VAL A 32 7.36 4.85 -6.81
N THR A 33 6.25 4.98 -6.08
CA THR A 33 5.94 6.16 -5.26
C THR A 33 5.83 5.73 -3.80
N THR A 34 6.59 6.40 -2.94
CA THR A 34 6.55 6.26 -1.47
C THR A 34 5.89 7.49 -0.83
N VAL A 35 5.73 7.49 0.49
CA VAL A 35 5.02 8.57 1.22
C VAL A 35 5.69 9.93 1.02
N GLU A 36 7.01 9.96 0.93
CA GLU A 36 7.82 11.15 0.72
C GLU A 36 7.65 11.71 -0.70
N GLY A 37 7.38 10.84 -1.68
CA GLY A 37 7.14 11.25 -3.06
C GLY A 37 5.80 11.95 -3.24
N VAL A 38 4.81 11.64 -2.40
CA VAL A 38 3.46 12.22 -2.46
C VAL A 38 3.42 13.64 -1.88
N GLY A 39 4.22 13.92 -0.85
CA GLY A 39 4.28 15.22 -0.21
C GLY A 39 5.17 15.22 1.03
N SER A 40 5.59 16.41 1.46
CA SER A 40 6.45 16.57 2.64
C SER A 40 6.23 17.92 3.32
N ILE A 41 6.72 18.06 4.56
CA ILE A 41 6.71 19.33 5.30
C ILE A 41 7.59 20.42 4.68
N ASN A 42 8.59 20.04 3.89
CA ASN A 42 9.51 20.98 3.22
C ASN A 42 8.95 21.48 1.89
N THR A 43 7.93 20.81 1.37
CA THR A 43 7.27 21.14 0.11
C THR A 43 5.82 21.48 0.39
N ARG A 44 4.91 20.59 0.03
CA ARG A 44 3.48 20.68 0.31
C ARG A 44 3.03 19.33 0.81
N LEU A 45 2.24 19.32 1.88
CA LEU A 45 1.54 18.11 2.31
C LEU A 45 0.44 17.80 1.30
N HIS A 46 0.37 16.53 0.93
CA HIS A 46 -0.75 16.05 0.14
C HIS A 46 -2.02 16.03 1.00
N PRO A 47 -3.23 16.29 0.45
CA PRO A 47 -4.48 16.26 1.21
C PRO A 47 -4.66 14.99 2.05
N VAL A 48 -4.26 13.82 1.55
CA VAL A 48 -4.29 12.56 2.32
C VAL A 48 -3.44 12.62 3.59
N GLN A 49 -2.24 13.21 3.52
CA GLN A 49 -1.34 13.37 4.67
C GLN A 49 -1.90 14.40 5.66
N GLU A 50 -2.46 15.50 5.15
CA GLU A 50 -3.10 16.53 5.98
C GLU A 50 -4.29 15.97 6.75
N ARG A 51 -5.24 15.34 6.04
CA ARG A 51 -6.50 14.90 6.62
C ARG A 51 -6.30 13.78 7.63
N ILE A 52 -5.44 12.80 7.37
CA ILE A 52 -5.16 11.73 8.35
C ILE A 52 -4.48 12.27 9.63
N ALA A 53 -3.68 13.34 9.52
CA ALA A 53 -3.03 13.95 10.66
C ALA A 53 -4.02 14.79 11.47
N LYS A 54 -4.73 15.72 10.82
CA LYS A 54 -5.69 16.62 11.45
C LYS A 54 -6.95 15.90 11.98
N SER A 55 -7.34 14.76 11.41
CA SER A 55 -8.45 13.95 11.91
C SER A 55 -8.10 13.09 13.13
N HIS A 56 -6.91 13.28 13.72
CA HIS A 56 -6.37 12.44 14.80
C HIS A 56 -6.20 10.97 14.40
N GLY A 57 -6.02 10.70 13.11
CA GLY A 57 -5.80 9.37 12.53
C GLY A 57 -4.40 8.80 12.81
N THR A 58 -3.57 9.50 13.57
CA THR A 58 -2.20 9.10 13.92
C THR A 58 -1.94 9.25 15.42
N GLN A 59 -1.32 8.23 16.02
CA GLN A 59 -0.78 8.29 17.39
C GLN A 59 0.74 8.02 17.35
N CYS A 60 1.17 6.75 17.37
CA CYS A 60 2.60 6.41 17.31
C CYS A 60 3.24 6.67 15.94
N GLY A 61 2.45 6.91 14.88
CA GLY A 61 2.94 7.24 13.54
C GLY A 61 3.43 6.07 12.68
N PHE A 62 3.72 4.91 13.25
CA PHE A 62 4.41 3.85 12.52
C PHE A 62 3.62 3.30 11.31
N CYS A 63 2.30 3.12 11.45
CA CYS A 63 1.45 2.63 10.37
C CYS A 63 0.99 3.72 9.39
N THR A 64 1.17 5.00 9.73
CA THR A 64 0.63 6.13 8.98
C THR A 64 1.11 6.17 7.52
N PRO A 65 2.40 5.92 7.19
CA PRO A 65 2.84 5.84 5.80
C PRO A 65 2.07 4.80 4.97
N GLY A 66 1.78 3.63 5.54
CA GLY A 66 1.00 2.58 4.86
C GLY A 66 -0.44 3.01 4.59
N MET A 67 -1.10 3.59 5.60
CA MET A 67 -2.46 4.14 5.49
C MET A 67 -2.53 5.23 4.40
N VAL A 68 -1.58 6.17 4.42
CA VAL A 68 -1.49 7.25 3.43
C VAL A 68 -1.31 6.68 2.03
N MET A 69 -0.39 5.73 1.83
CA MET A 69 -0.12 5.19 0.51
C MET A 69 -1.25 4.32 -0.03
N SER A 70 -2.02 3.65 0.84
CA SER A 70 -3.24 2.93 0.45
C SER A 70 -4.33 3.89 -0.02
N MET A 71 -4.63 4.95 0.76
CA MET A 71 -5.63 5.96 0.38
C MET A 71 -5.20 6.73 -0.88
N TYR A 72 -3.92 7.10 -0.98
CA TYR A 72 -3.39 7.76 -2.18
C TYR A 72 -3.56 6.89 -3.42
N ALA A 73 -3.20 5.60 -3.35
CA ALA A 73 -3.38 4.68 -4.48
C ALA A 73 -4.86 4.50 -4.86
N LEU A 74 -5.78 4.52 -3.87
CA LEU A 74 -7.22 4.51 -4.13
C LEU A 74 -7.65 5.77 -4.90
N LEU A 75 -7.28 6.96 -4.42
CA LEU A 75 -7.66 8.24 -5.03
C LEU A 75 -7.10 8.43 -6.44
N ARG A 76 -5.92 7.85 -6.70
CA ARG A 76 -5.33 7.81 -8.06
C ARG A 76 -6.13 6.97 -9.06
N ASN A 77 -6.98 6.07 -8.58
CA ASN A 77 -7.87 5.24 -9.41
C ASN A 77 -9.32 5.72 -9.39
N HIS A 78 -9.76 6.30 -8.27
CA HIS A 78 -11.13 6.80 -8.03
C HIS A 78 -11.06 8.15 -7.33
N GLN A 79 -11.27 9.25 -8.07
CA GLN A 79 -11.21 10.62 -7.51
C GLN A 79 -12.28 10.87 -6.43
N GLN A 80 -13.39 10.13 -6.52
CA GLN A 80 -14.53 10.18 -5.62
C GLN A 80 -14.90 8.74 -5.23
N PRO A 81 -14.14 8.09 -4.34
CA PRO A 81 -14.37 6.70 -3.96
C PRO A 81 -15.64 6.55 -3.10
N SER A 82 -16.21 5.35 -3.07
CA SER A 82 -17.21 4.99 -2.06
C SER A 82 -16.53 4.64 -0.73
N GLU A 83 -17.30 4.64 0.36
CA GLU A 83 -16.81 4.18 1.65
C GLU A 83 -16.37 2.70 1.63
N GLU A 84 -17.05 1.86 0.85
CA GLU A 84 -16.67 0.46 0.67
C GLU A 84 -15.27 0.33 0.04
N GLN A 85 -14.98 1.13 -0.99
CA GLN A 85 -13.66 1.16 -1.63
C GLN A 85 -12.58 1.67 -0.67
N LEU A 86 -12.89 2.63 0.19
CA LEU A 86 -11.99 3.10 1.24
C LEU A 86 -11.66 1.98 2.24
N LEU A 87 -12.67 1.24 2.71
CA LEU A 87 -12.49 0.12 3.62
C LEU A 87 -11.65 -1.00 2.98
N GLU A 88 -11.93 -1.33 1.71
CA GLU A 88 -11.16 -2.32 0.96
C GLU A 88 -9.69 -1.90 0.84
N ALA A 89 -9.42 -0.66 0.45
CA ALA A 89 -8.06 -0.13 0.31
C ALA A 89 -7.26 -0.16 1.62
N LEU A 90 -7.95 -0.02 2.76
CA LEU A 90 -7.36 -0.04 4.09
C LEU A 90 -7.30 -1.42 4.74
N GLY A 91 -8.01 -2.43 4.22
CA GLY A 91 -8.14 -3.76 4.84
C GLY A 91 -6.81 -4.50 5.05
N GLY A 92 -5.77 -4.17 4.27
CA GLY A 92 -4.42 -4.71 4.43
C GLY A 92 -3.52 -3.97 5.43
N ASN A 93 -3.98 -2.86 6.03
CA ASN A 93 -3.19 -2.01 6.91
C ASN A 93 -3.59 -2.21 8.37
N LEU A 94 -2.60 -2.52 9.21
CA LEU A 94 -2.82 -2.76 10.64
C LEU A 94 -2.44 -1.54 11.46
N CYS A 95 -3.30 -1.15 12.40
CA CYS A 95 -3.03 -0.14 13.41
C CYS A 95 -3.36 -0.69 14.80
N ARG A 96 -2.43 -0.48 15.76
CA ARG A 96 -2.63 -0.90 17.15
C ARG A 96 -3.06 0.22 18.10
N CYS A 97 -2.92 1.48 17.69
CA CYS A 97 -3.08 2.63 18.57
C CYS A 97 -4.45 3.33 18.40
N THR A 98 -4.87 3.58 17.16
CA THR A 98 -5.99 4.50 16.89
C THR A 98 -7.38 3.86 16.96
N GLY A 99 -7.46 2.52 16.89
CA GLY A 99 -8.73 1.82 16.75
C GLY A 99 -9.46 2.11 15.43
N TYR A 100 -8.75 2.59 14.41
CA TYR A 100 -9.22 2.89 13.03
C TYR A 100 -10.25 4.01 12.88
N ARG A 101 -11.12 4.25 13.86
CA ARG A 101 -12.19 5.28 13.79
C ARG A 101 -11.71 6.64 13.24
N PRO A 102 -10.64 7.28 13.76
CA PRO A 102 -10.20 8.57 13.25
C PRO A 102 -9.51 8.51 11.87
N ILE A 103 -8.95 7.35 11.49
CA ILE A 103 -8.40 7.14 10.14
C ILE A 103 -9.54 7.11 9.13
N LEU A 104 -10.60 6.35 9.42
CA LEU A 104 -11.78 6.28 8.58
C LEU A 104 -12.51 7.62 8.50
N ALA A 105 -12.63 8.35 9.61
CA ALA A 105 -13.20 9.69 9.61
C ALA A 105 -12.46 10.62 8.64
N GLY A 106 -11.12 10.68 8.72
CA GLY A 106 -10.31 11.46 7.78
C GLY A 106 -10.43 10.99 6.33
N GLY A 107 -10.48 9.67 6.10
CA GLY A 107 -10.65 9.11 4.75
C GLY A 107 -12.03 9.37 4.13
N ARG A 108 -13.11 9.33 4.93
CA ARG A 108 -14.49 9.56 4.47
C ARG A 108 -14.71 10.94 3.88
N THR A 109 -13.91 11.93 4.29
CA THR A 109 -13.94 13.28 3.71
C THR A 109 -13.59 13.32 2.22
N PHE A 110 -13.01 12.24 1.66
CA PHE A 110 -12.79 12.10 0.21
C PHE A 110 -13.92 11.36 -0.49
N CYS A 111 -14.78 10.67 0.25
CA CYS A 111 -15.84 9.87 -0.33
C CYS A 111 -17.00 10.75 -0.79
N VAL A 112 -17.72 10.30 -1.81
CA VAL A 112 -19.05 10.86 -2.08
C VAL A 112 -19.93 10.49 -0.88
N GLU A 113 -20.66 11.46 -0.33
CA GLU A 113 -21.70 11.12 0.62
C GLU A 113 -22.68 10.19 -0.09
N SER A 114 -22.77 8.93 0.34
CA SER A 114 -24.00 8.19 0.13
C SER A 114 -25.08 9.03 0.81
N ASP A 115 -26.11 9.45 0.08
CA ASP A 115 -27.35 10.05 0.61
C ASP A 115 -28.04 9.07 1.59
N GLY A 116 -27.39 8.80 2.72
CA GLY A 116 -27.60 7.65 3.58
C GLY A 116 -28.33 7.99 4.87
N CYS A 117 -28.86 9.21 4.97
CA CYS A 117 -29.90 9.52 5.94
C CYS A 117 -30.82 10.59 5.33
N PRO A 118 -32.08 10.27 4.98
CA PRO A 118 -33.04 11.27 4.49
C PRO A 118 -33.39 12.33 5.54
N GLN A 119 -32.84 12.25 6.76
CA GLN A 119 -33.03 13.22 7.84
C GLN A 119 -31.83 14.13 8.11
N LYS A 120 -30.74 14.02 7.32
CA LYS A 120 -29.55 14.89 7.48
C LYS A 120 -29.96 16.36 7.26
N GLY A 121 -29.88 17.17 8.31
CA GLY A 121 -30.34 18.58 8.32
C GLY A 121 -31.70 18.85 8.99
N THR A 122 -32.42 17.82 9.43
CA THR A 122 -33.72 17.99 10.13
C THR A 122 -33.63 17.86 11.66
N GLY A 123 -32.45 17.50 12.18
CA GLY A 123 -32.22 17.33 13.63
C GLY A 123 -32.88 16.09 14.26
N LYS A 124 -33.41 15.15 13.47
CA LYS A 124 -33.94 13.87 13.97
C LYS A 124 -33.07 12.69 13.54
N CYS A 125 -32.74 11.82 14.48
CA CYS A 125 -32.02 10.58 14.25
C CYS A 125 -33.01 9.40 14.27
N CYS A 126 -32.88 8.45 13.34
CA CYS A 126 -33.71 7.24 13.30
C CYS A 126 -33.49 6.25 14.45
N LEU A 127 -32.55 6.56 15.36
CA LEU A 127 -32.33 5.86 16.62
C LEU A 127 -32.92 6.60 17.82
N ASP A 128 -33.53 7.78 17.63
CA ASP A 128 -34.23 8.47 18.71
C ASP A 128 -35.45 7.63 19.08
N PRO A 129 -35.53 7.10 20.31
CA PRO A 129 -36.69 6.36 20.74
C PRO A 129 -37.88 7.32 20.74
N GLY A 130 -38.84 7.08 19.85
CA GLY A 130 -40.06 7.86 19.76
C GLY A 130 -40.79 7.86 21.10
N GLY A 131 -40.68 8.96 21.83
CA GLY A 131 -41.39 9.21 23.07
C GLY A 131 -41.96 10.61 23.05
N ASN A 132 -43.25 10.71 22.75
CA ASN A 132 -44.05 11.85 23.18
C ASN A 132 -43.97 11.91 24.71
N ASP A 133 -43.16 12.82 25.25
CA ASP A 133 -43.44 13.39 26.56
C ASP A 133 -42.92 14.84 26.60
N ALA A 134 -43.89 15.74 26.54
CA ALA A 134 -43.69 17.15 26.79
C ALA A 134 -43.41 17.34 28.29
N SER A 135 -42.15 17.49 28.69
CA SER A 135 -41.70 18.33 29.81
C SER A 135 -40.24 18.03 30.20
N SER A 136 -39.30 18.74 29.61
CA SER A 136 -38.07 19.14 30.31
C SER A 136 -37.33 20.19 29.49
N LEU A 137 -37.51 21.43 29.94
CA LEU A 137 -36.57 22.55 29.92
C LEU A 137 -35.30 22.36 29.06
N HIS A 138 -35.24 23.18 28.01
CA HIS A 138 -34.03 23.59 27.29
C HIS A 138 -32.75 23.54 28.12
N ARG A 139 -31.89 22.59 27.75
CA ARG A 139 -30.44 22.78 27.73
C ARG A 139 -29.88 21.79 26.71
N GLU A 140 -30.02 22.12 25.43
CA GLU A 140 -29.07 21.66 24.42
C GLU A 140 -27.72 22.29 24.80
N SER A 141 -27.05 21.69 25.76
CA SER A 141 -25.63 21.83 25.87
C SER A 141 -25.08 21.00 24.71
N ASP A 142 -24.81 21.65 23.58
CA ASP A 142 -23.85 21.17 22.58
C ASP A 142 -22.51 20.97 23.29
N ILE A 143 -22.35 19.87 24.02
CA ILE A 143 -21.10 19.49 24.67
C ILE A 143 -20.23 18.70 23.68
N CYS A 144 -20.82 18.23 22.58
CA CYS A 144 -20.11 17.52 21.52
C CYS A 144 -19.55 18.52 20.51
N THR A 145 -18.34 19.01 20.75
CA THR A 145 -17.58 19.76 19.75
C THR A 145 -16.95 18.79 18.75
N GLU A 146 -17.02 19.13 17.46
CA GLU A 146 -16.23 18.50 16.38
C GLU A 146 -14.74 18.43 16.78
N LEU A 147 -14.07 17.30 16.50
CA LEU A 147 -12.65 17.11 16.84
C LEU A 147 -11.70 17.71 15.80
N PHE A 148 -12.21 18.01 14.60
CA PHE A 148 -11.48 18.65 13.50
C PHE A 148 -12.46 19.41 12.61
N ALA A 149 -11.99 20.48 11.98
CA ALA A 149 -12.78 21.30 11.06
C ALA A 149 -12.54 20.83 9.61
N GLU A 150 -13.56 20.25 8.96
CA GLU A 150 -13.45 19.73 7.59
C GLU A 150 -13.25 20.83 6.55
N ASP A 151 -13.78 22.02 6.80
CA ASP A 151 -13.66 23.21 5.93
C ASP A 151 -12.23 23.77 5.87
N GLU A 152 -11.38 23.45 6.85
CA GLU A 152 -9.97 23.82 6.85
C GLU A 152 -9.08 22.91 5.98
N PHE A 153 -9.62 21.82 5.43
CA PHE A 153 -8.84 20.89 4.63
C PHE A 153 -8.59 21.41 3.22
N GLN A 154 -7.38 21.19 2.71
CA GLN A 154 -7.11 21.48 1.31
C GLN A 154 -7.95 20.57 0.40
N PRO A 155 -8.50 21.11 -0.70
CA PRO A 155 -9.17 20.30 -1.70
C PRO A 155 -8.16 19.37 -2.41
N LEU A 156 -8.63 18.20 -2.81
CA LEU A 156 -7.86 17.32 -3.69
C LEU A 156 -7.94 17.88 -5.12
N ASP A 157 -6.79 18.18 -5.71
CA ASP A 157 -6.66 18.56 -7.12
C ASP A 157 -5.97 17.42 -7.90
N PRO A 158 -6.75 16.59 -8.62
CA PRO A 158 -6.20 15.46 -9.38
C PRO A 158 -5.24 15.87 -10.51
N THR A 159 -5.22 17.14 -10.91
CA THR A 159 -4.34 17.64 -11.99
C THR A 159 -2.91 17.90 -11.51
N GLN A 160 -2.72 18.09 -10.20
CA GLN A 160 -1.41 18.35 -9.58
C GLN A 160 -0.74 17.06 -9.07
N GLU A 161 -1.29 15.91 -9.45
CA GLU A 161 -0.75 14.61 -9.12
C GLU A 161 0.57 14.33 -9.85
N LEU A 162 1.40 13.44 -9.26
CA LEU A 162 2.66 13.05 -9.88
C LEU A 162 2.43 12.48 -11.29
N ILE A 163 3.08 13.11 -12.27
CA ILE A 163 3.10 12.63 -13.65
C ILE A 163 3.80 11.26 -13.71
N PHE A 164 3.35 10.42 -14.65
CA PHE A 164 4.07 9.19 -14.93
C PHE A 164 5.37 9.52 -15.68
N PRO A 165 6.53 8.95 -15.28
CA PRO A 165 7.81 9.30 -15.89
C PRO A 165 7.82 9.12 -17.42
N PRO A 166 8.09 10.18 -18.22
CA PRO A 166 8.07 10.09 -19.68
C PRO A 166 9.08 9.10 -20.26
N GLU A 167 10.20 8.88 -19.58
CA GLU A 167 11.19 7.87 -19.96
C GLU A 167 10.58 6.47 -19.99
N LEU A 168 9.76 6.12 -18.98
CA LEU A 168 9.08 4.82 -18.93
C LEU A 168 8.01 4.68 -20.02
N LEU A 169 7.40 5.79 -20.47
CA LEU A 169 6.49 5.78 -21.61
C LEU A 169 7.24 5.39 -22.88
N ARG A 170 8.41 5.99 -23.12
CA ARG A 170 9.27 5.71 -24.29
C ARG A 170 9.78 4.27 -24.27
N MET A 171 10.19 3.77 -23.11
CA MET A 171 10.59 2.37 -22.94
C MET A 171 9.46 1.40 -23.32
N ALA A 172 8.22 1.75 -23.00
CA ALA A 172 7.06 0.91 -23.29
C ALA A 172 6.55 1.01 -24.74
N GLU A 173 6.90 2.05 -25.51
CA GLU A 173 6.54 2.16 -26.94
C GLU A 173 7.29 1.17 -27.82
N LYS A 174 8.53 0.83 -27.45
CA LYS A 174 9.35 -0.16 -28.11
C LYS A 174 9.80 -1.19 -27.08
N PRO A 175 8.89 -2.08 -26.64
CA PRO A 175 9.21 -3.05 -25.62
C PRO A 175 10.33 -3.97 -26.14
N GLU A 176 11.50 -3.87 -25.53
CA GLU A 176 12.56 -4.84 -25.73
C GLU A 176 12.06 -6.19 -25.23
N LYS A 177 11.80 -7.11 -26.16
CA LYS A 177 11.47 -8.51 -25.86
C LYS A 177 12.70 -9.29 -25.38
N GLN A 178 13.66 -8.61 -24.78
CA GLN A 178 14.92 -9.18 -24.35
C GLN A 178 14.76 -9.82 -22.98
N THR A 179 15.37 -10.99 -22.81
CA THR A 179 15.48 -11.62 -21.51
C THR A 179 16.48 -10.86 -20.64
N LEU A 180 16.02 -10.39 -19.48
CA LEU A 180 16.86 -9.71 -18.50
C LEU A 180 17.46 -10.74 -17.54
N THR A 181 18.72 -10.56 -17.14
CA THR A 181 19.39 -11.43 -16.18
C THR A 181 20.12 -10.60 -15.14
N PHE A 182 19.78 -10.79 -13.87
CA PHE A 182 20.43 -10.16 -12.73
C PHE A 182 21.13 -11.23 -11.89
N ARG A 183 22.43 -11.06 -11.64
CA ARG A 183 23.24 -12.03 -10.87
C ARG A 183 23.62 -11.42 -9.54
N GLY A 184 23.15 -12.03 -8.46
CA GLY A 184 23.62 -11.77 -7.10
C GLY A 184 24.60 -12.84 -6.62
N GLU A 185 25.06 -12.72 -5.38
CA GLU A 185 26.00 -13.68 -4.78
C GLU A 185 25.46 -15.11 -4.68
N ARG A 186 24.14 -15.26 -4.51
CA ARG A 186 23.47 -16.54 -4.24
C ARG A 186 22.28 -16.82 -5.15
N VAL A 187 21.83 -15.83 -5.90
CA VAL A 187 20.60 -15.93 -6.70
C VAL A 187 20.85 -15.32 -8.06
N THR A 188 20.46 -16.03 -9.10
CA THR A 188 20.33 -15.48 -10.45
C THR A 188 18.85 -15.29 -10.75
N TRP A 189 18.43 -14.07 -11.03
CA TRP A 189 17.08 -13.74 -11.46
C TRP A 189 17.05 -13.60 -12.97
N ILE A 190 16.14 -14.31 -13.64
CA ILE A 190 15.98 -14.24 -15.09
C ILE A 190 14.55 -13.85 -15.41
N SER A 191 14.34 -12.71 -16.08
CA SER A 191 13.03 -12.30 -16.56
C SER A 191 12.94 -12.51 -18.07
N PRO A 192 12.24 -13.57 -18.53
CA PRO A 192 12.12 -13.86 -19.96
C PRO A 192 11.33 -12.78 -20.70
N GLY A 193 11.81 -12.39 -21.88
CA GLY A 193 11.16 -11.39 -22.72
C GLY A 193 10.04 -11.95 -23.60
N THR A 194 10.02 -13.28 -23.81
CA THR A 194 9.01 -13.98 -24.61
C THR A 194 8.56 -15.29 -23.96
N LEU A 195 7.40 -15.81 -24.39
CA LEU A 195 6.92 -17.13 -23.99
C LEU A 195 7.91 -18.24 -24.39
N LYS A 196 8.57 -18.10 -25.55
CA LYS A 196 9.57 -19.06 -26.01
C LYS A 196 10.75 -19.13 -25.04
N ASP A 197 11.30 -17.98 -24.65
CA ASP A 197 12.42 -17.91 -23.71
C ASP A 197 12.04 -18.50 -22.34
N LEU A 198 10.81 -18.25 -21.88
CA LEU A 198 10.29 -18.81 -20.64
C LEU A 198 10.25 -20.35 -20.69
N LEU A 199 9.74 -20.92 -21.79
CA LEU A 199 9.65 -22.37 -21.96
C LEU A 199 11.04 -23.01 -22.04
N GLU A 200 11.98 -22.40 -22.78
CA GLU A 200 13.37 -22.85 -22.86
C GLU A 200 14.06 -22.80 -21.49
N LEU A 201 13.86 -21.73 -20.72
CA LEU A 201 14.38 -21.61 -19.36
C LEU A 201 13.82 -22.69 -18.44
N LYS A 202 12.50 -22.94 -18.50
CA LYS A 202 11.87 -23.95 -17.64
C LYS A 202 12.28 -25.37 -18.02
N ALA A 203 12.53 -25.64 -19.30
CA ALA A 203 13.10 -26.92 -19.75
C ALA A 203 14.55 -27.11 -19.26
N LYS A 204 15.36 -26.03 -19.27
CA LYS A 204 16.75 -26.07 -18.81
C LYS A 204 16.88 -26.12 -17.28
N HIS A 205 15.96 -25.49 -16.56
CA HIS A 205 15.95 -25.36 -15.11
C HIS A 205 14.58 -25.77 -14.55
N PRO A 206 14.24 -27.07 -14.56
CA PRO A 206 12.91 -27.54 -14.15
C PRO A 206 12.60 -27.24 -12.68
N GLU A 207 13.61 -27.20 -11.81
CA GLU A 207 13.46 -26.87 -10.38
C GLU A 207 13.36 -25.36 -10.08
N ALA A 208 13.67 -24.49 -11.06
CA ALA A 208 13.60 -23.05 -10.83
C ALA A 208 12.13 -22.62 -10.59
N PRO A 209 11.82 -21.91 -9.49
CA PRO A 209 10.48 -21.43 -9.23
C PRO A 209 10.12 -20.32 -10.22
N LEU A 210 8.85 -20.30 -10.63
CA LEU A 210 8.26 -19.21 -11.41
C LEU A 210 7.67 -18.17 -10.44
N ILE A 211 8.19 -16.95 -10.49
CA ILE A 211 7.83 -15.89 -9.55
C ILE A 211 6.98 -14.84 -10.25
N SER A 212 5.71 -14.74 -9.83
CA SER A 212 4.82 -13.65 -10.21
C SER A 212 4.68 -12.63 -9.07
N GLY A 213 3.69 -12.80 -8.18
CA GLY A 213 3.47 -11.88 -7.06
C GLY A 213 4.38 -12.08 -5.83
N ASN A 214 5.17 -13.16 -5.79
CA ASN A 214 6.07 -13.52 -4.68
C ASN A 214 5.43 -13.67 -3.27
N THR A 215 4.10 -13.66 -3.16
CA THR A 215 3.38 -13.70 -1.87
C THR A 215 3.47 -15.05 -1.14
N SER A 216 3.73 -16.14 -1.86
CA SER A 216 3.91 -17.48 -1.29
C SER A 216 5.38 -17.82 -1.06
N LEU A 217 6.23 -17.58 -2.06
CA LEU A 217 7.62 -18.02 -2.06
C LEU A 217 8.45 -17.30 -0.99
N GLU A 218 8.28 -15.98 -0.83
CA GLU A 218 9.03 -15.21 0.18
C GLU A 218 8.74 -15.71 1.60
N ARG A 219 7.48 -16.11 1.87
CA ARG A 219 7.09 -16.67 3.17
C ARG A 219 7.79 -17.99 3.43
N GLU A 220 7.92 -18.82 2.41
CA GLU A 220 8.63 -20.09 2.48
C GLU A 220 10.15 -19.91 2.62
N ILE A 221 10.76 -19.02 1.84
CA ILE A 221 12.19 -18.72 1.95
C ILE A 221 12.51 -18.16 3.35
N THR A 222 11.71 -17.21 3.83
CA THR A 222 11.90 -16.59 5.14
C THR A 222 11.70 -17.59 6.28
N SER A 223 10.69 -18.47 6.20
CA SER A 223 10.46 -19.49 7.23
C SER A 223 11.61 -20.51 7.27
N ARG A 224 12.06 -21.01 6.11
CA ARG A 224 13.21 -21.91 6.00
C ARG A 224 14.49 -21.28 6.55
N ARG A 225 14.72 -19.98 6.29
CA ARG A 225 15.87 -19.24 6.84
C ARG A 225 15.80 -19.14 8.37
N ARG A 226 14.63 -18.83 8.94
CA ARG A 226 14.44 -18.77 10.40
C ARG A 226 14.67 -20.12 11.09
N VAL A 227 14.21 -21.21 10.48
CA VAL A 227 14.46 -22.58 10.99
C VAL A 227 15.96 -22.88 10.97
N ARG A 228 16.62 -22.70 9.82
CA ARG A 228 18.07 -22.93 9.69
C ARG A 228 18.90 -22.06 10.64
N GLN A 229 18.49 -20.81 10.87
CA GLN A 229 19.14 -19.92 11.82
C GLN A 229 19.01 -20.46 13.26
N ARG A 230 17.79 -20.86 13.67
CA ARG A 230 17.55 -21.44 15.01
C ARG A 230 18.28 -22.75 15.23
N GLU A 231 18.38 -23.60 14.22
CA GLU A 231 19.15 -24.85 14.29
C GLU A 231 20.65 -24.58 14.48
N ARG A 232 21.20 -23.60 13.76
CA ARG A 232 22.60 -23.18 13.92
C ARG A 232 22.88 -22.53 15.28
N GLU A 233 21.95 -21.72 15.81
CA GLU A 233 22.06 -21.14 17.15
C GLU A 233 22.04 -22.22 18.27
N LYS A 234 21.31 -23.31 18.06
CA LYS A 234 21.28 -24.48 18.97
C LYS A 234 22.56 -25.31 18.92
N GLN A 235 23.22 -25.40 17.76
CA GLN A 235 24.43 -26.20 17.55
C GLN A 235 25.74 -25.42 17.82
N ALA A 236 25.69 -24.09 17.91
CA ALA A 236 26.88 -23.28 18.16
C ALA A 236 27.31 -23.29 19.64
N PRO A 237 28.62 -23.46 19.95
CA PRO A 237 29.18 -23.25 21.29
C PRO A 237 28.80 -21.87 21.83
N ALA A 238 28.63 -21.75 23.15
CA ALA A 238 28.12 -20.53 23.81
C ALA A 238 28.85 -19.23 23.40
N GLU A 239 30.16 -19.33 23.12
CA GLU A 239 31.04 -18.21 22.73
C GLU A 239 30.90 -17.76 21.26
N GLN A 240 30.30 -18.57 20.38
CA GLN A 240 30.17 -18.29 18.94
C GLN A 240 28.77 -17.82 18.51
N ARG A 241 27.80 -17.77 19.43
CA ARG A 241 26.42 -17.34 19.16
C ARG A 241 26.33 -15.92 18.58
N ALA A 242 27.32 -15.06 18.83
CA ALA A 242 27.38 -13.70 18.28
C ALA A 242 27.98 -13.59 16.86
N ARG A 243 28.54 -14.67 16.28
CA ARG A 243 29.29 -14.62 14.99
C ARG A 243 28.78 -15.56 13.90
N CYS A 244 27.65 -16.23 14.10
CA CYS A 244 27.13 -17.22 13.15
C CYS A 244 26.47 -16.57 11.90
N GLY A 245 27.29 -15.98 11.03
CA GLY A 245 26.87 -15.26 9.81
C GLY A 245 27.44 -15.79 8.49
N ALA A 246 27.95 -17.03 8.42
CA ALA A 246 28.56 -17.56 7.19
C ALA A 246 27.64 -18.55 6.40
N ARG A 247 27.04 -17.96 5.36
CA ARG A 247 26.86 -18.31 3.93
C ARG A 247 26.95 -19.79 3.46
N SER A 248 25.87 -20.30 2.87
CA SER A 248 25.89 -21.42 1.90
C SER A 248 26.14 -20.90 0.47
N GLN A 249 26.84 -21.68 -0.35
CA GLN A 249 27.34 -21.32 -1.69
C GLN A 249 26.47 -21.80 -2.87
N ASP A 250 25.25 -22.30 -2.61
CA ASP A 250 24.38 -22.76 -3.69
C ASP A 250 23.74 -21.55 -4.39
N THR A 251 24.05 -21.38 -5.68
CA THR A 251 23.44 -20.35 -6.52
C THR A 251 22.08 -20.85 -7.00
N GLU A 252 21.00 -20.29 -6.47
CA GLU A 252 19.63 -20.62 -6.88
C GLU A 252 19.23 -19.78 -8.10
N ILE A 253 18.59 -20.41 -9.10
CA ILE A 253 18.02 -19.69 -10.24
C ILE A 253 16.54 -19.43 -9.94
N MET A 254 16.15 -18.17 -10.07
CA MET A 254 14.77 -17.70 -9.96
C MET A 254 14.35 -17.13 -11.31
N THR A 255 13.15 -17.52 -11.76
CA THR A 255 12.60 -17.18 -13.08
C THR A 255 11.25 -16.51 -12.96
#